data_AF-A0A6L8F2M1-F1
#
_entry.id   AF-A0A6L8F2M1-F1
#
_cell.length_a   1.000
_cell.length_b   1.000
_cell.length_c   1.000
_cell.angle_alpha   90.00
_cell.angle_beta   90.00
_cell.angle_gamma   90.00
#
_symmetry.space_group_name_H-M   'P 1'
#
loop_
_entity.id
_entity.type
_entity.pdbx_description
1 polymer ?
#
loop_
_entity_poly.entity_id
_entity_poly.type
_entity_poly.pdbx_seq_one_letter_code
_entity_poly.pdbx_strand_id
1 'polypeptide(L)'
;MIKFTISETNAITFNEEVTGNIALQTEDETDVGWIANVAGTKGTLEFVEGKELTYETVYVIVGKVSTTDGTETEIKITFSTKGEA
;
A
#
# COMPACT_ATOMS: atom_id res chain seq x y z
N MET A 1 13.64 -9.17 -10.15
CA MET A 1 12.17 -8.98 -10.14
C MET A 1 11.78 -8.79 -8.70
N ILE A 2 11.29 -7.60 -8.35
CA ILE A 2 10.89 -7.26 -6.98
C ILE A 2 9.70 -8.16 -6.60
N LYS A 3 9.75 -8.74 -5.40
CA LYS A 3 8.70 -9.56 -4.79
C LYS A 3 8.27 -8.91 -3.48
N PHE A 4 6.98 -8.94 -3.18
CA PHE A 4 6.45 -8.40 -1.94
C PHE A 4 5.47 -9.34 -1.25
N THR A 5 5.35 -9.17 0.06
CA THR A 5 4.40 -9.91 0.91
C THR A 5 3.74 -8.95 1.90
N ILE A 6 2.45 -9.18 2.18
CA ILE A 6 1.69 -8.44 3.20
C ILE A 6 1.86 -9.19 4.52
N SER A 7 2.55 -8.59 5.49
CA SER A 7 2.86 -9.24 6.77
C SER A 7 1.88 -8.86 7.89
N GLU A 8 1.32 -7.65 7.82
CA GLU A 8 0.34 -7.07 8.74
C GLU A 8 -0.63 -6.22 7.92
N THR A 9 -1.81 -5.89 8.45
CA THR A 9 -2.92 -5.24 7.70
C THR A 9 -2.51 -3.96 6.96
N ASN A 10 -1.39 -3.34 7.38
CA ASN A 10 -0.93 -2.04 6.92
C ASN A 10 0.55 -2.02 6.44
N ALA A 11 1.19 -3.18 6.24
CA ALA A 11 2.61 -3.26 5.90
C ALA A 11 2.90 -4.15 4.69
N ILE A 12 3.69 -3.62 3.76
CA ILE A 12 4.24 -4.31 2.60
C ILE A 12 5.73 -4.57 2.87
N THR A 13 6.17 -5.81 2.76
CA THR A 13 7.60 -6.17 2.83
C THR A 13 8.12 -6.45 1.44
N PHE A 14 9.24 -5.83 1.07
CA PHE A 14 9.97 -6.05 -0.18
C PHE A 14 11.15 -7.00 0.07
N ASN A 15 11.50 -7.80 -0.93
CA ASN A 15 12.64 -8.73 -0.86
C ASN A 15 14.01 -8.05 -0.95
N GLU A 16 14.05 -6.75 -1.23
CA GLU A 16 15.24 -5.93 -1.44
C GLU A 16 14.94 -4.46 -1.12
N GLU A 17 15.98 -3.63 -1.00
CA GLU A 17 15.83 -2.22 -0.69
C GLU A 17 15.25 -1.45 -1.88
N VAL A 18 14.21 -0.67 -1.61
CA VAL A 18 13.51 0.14 -2.60
C VAL A 18 13.26 1.56 -2.11
N THR A 19 13.12 2.46 -3.06
CA THR A 19 12.59 3.82 -2.88
C THR A 19 11.34 3.98 -3.74
N GLY A 20 10.50 4.96 -3.41
CA GLY A 20 9.30 5.25 -4.20
C GLY A 20 8.14 5.69 -3.33
N ASN A 21 6.93 5.43 -3.80
CA ASN A 21 5.70 5.82 -3.13
C ASN A 21 4.64 4.73 -3.23
N ILE A 22 3.80 4.67 -2.19
CA ILE A 22 2.54 3.94 -2.19
C ILE A 22 1.43 4.88 -1.76
N ALA A 23 0.18 4.53 -2.03
CA ALA A 23 -1.01 5.23 -1.58
C ALA A 23 -2.14 4.22 -1.41
N LEU A 24 -3.07 4.53 -0.51
CA LEU A 24 -4.31 3.78 -0.35
C LEU A 24 -5.43 4.56 -1.04
N GLN A 25 -6.13 3.88 -1.95
CA GLN A 25 -7.22 4.45 -2.73
C GLN A 25 -8.45 3.56 -2.65
N THR A 26 -9.62 4.13 -2.93
CA THR A 26 -10.84 3.37 -3.27
C THR A 26 -10.75 2.78 -4.68
N GLU A 27 -11.67 1.90 -5.04
CA GLU A 27 -11.74 1.30 -6.39
C GLU A 27 -11.85 2.35 -7.52
N ASP A 28 -12.43 3.53 -7.23
CA ASP A 28 -12.55 4.65 -8.15
C ASP A 28 -11.31 5.59 -8.17
N GLU A 29 -10.17 5.12 -7.64
CA GLU A 29 -8.89 5.84 -7.58
C GLU A 29 -8.89 7.08 -6.67
N THR A 30 -9.90 7.25 -5.81
CA THR A 30 -9.90 8.34 -4.81
C THR A 30 -8.94 8.05 -3.68
N ASP A 31 -8.04 8.99 -3.38
CA ASP A 31 -7.11 8.90 -2.25
C ASP A 31 -7.87 8.88 -0.91
N VAL A 32 -7.63 7.83 -0.11
CA VAL A 32 -8.20 7.67 1.23
C VAL A 32 -7.58 8.67 2.22
N GLY A 33 -6.37 9.17 1.94
CA GLY A 33 -5.68 10.16 2.76
C GLY A 33 -4.92 9.55 3.94
N TRP A 34 -4.55 8.27 3.85
CA TRP A 34 -3.63 7.64 4.80
C TRP A 34 -2.18 8.05 4.50
N ILE A 35 -1.33 8.08 5.53
CA ILE A 35 0.07 8.47 5.36
C ILE A 35 0.87 7.26 4.88
N ALA A 36 1.49 7.38 3.71
CA ALA A 36 2.32 6.33 3.14
C ALA A 36 3.81 6.62 3.32
N ASN A 37 4.58 5.58 3.59
CA ASN A 37 6.04 5.66 3.60
C ASN A 37 6.65 4.41 2.93
N VAL A 38 7.75 4.60 2.20
CA VAL A 38 8.58 3.53 1.64
C VAL A 38 10.02 3.78 2.05
N ALA A 39 10.58 2.89 2.86
CA ALA A 39 11.94 2.99 3.37
C ALA A 39 12.61 1.62 3.46
N GLY A 40 13.74 1.47 2.77
CA GLY A 40 14.49 0.22 2.73
C GLY A 40 13.64 -0.92 2.17
N THR A 41 13.43 -1.96 2.96
CA THR A 41 12.65 -3.15 2.57
C THR A 41 11.18 -3.09 2.98
N LYS A 42 10.66 -1.92 3.40
CA LYS A 42 9.30 -1.79 3.94
C LYS A 42 8.53 -0.64 3.32
N GLY A 43 7.25 -0.90 3.02
CA GLY A 43 6.23 0.08 2.76
C GLY A 43 5.17 0.04 3.86
N THR A 44 4.78 1.19 4.40
CA THR A 44 3.79 1.30 5.48
C THR A 44 2.68 2.26 5.12
N LEU A 45 1.47 1.94 5.58
CA LEU A 45 0.29 2.80 5.52
C LEU A 45 -0.16 3.11 6.94
N GLU A 46 -0.12 4.37 7.34
CA GLU A 46 -0.51 4.82 8.65
C GLU A 46 -1.91 5.40 8.61
N PHE A 47 -2.75 4.92 9.54
CA PHE A 47 -4.10 5.43 9.72
C PHE A 47 -4.08 6.91 10.11
N VAL A 48 -5.01 7.67 9.52
CA VAL A 48 -5.24 9.08 9.84
C VAL A 48 -6.63 9.22 10.45
N GLU A 49 -6.72 9.87 11.60
CA GLU A 49 -7.99 10.11 12.30
C GLU A 49 -9.00 10.84 11.39
N GLY A 50 -10.25 10.35 11.34
CA GLY A 50 -11.29 10.87 10.44
C GLY A 50 -11.20 10.35 9.00
N LYS A 51 -10.29 9.41 8.72
CA LYS A 51 -10.14 8.69 7.44
C LYS A 51 -10.35 7.19 7.62
N GLU A 52 -11.39 6.83 8.36
CA GLU A 52 -11.77 5.44 8.60
C GLU A 52 -12.16 4.75 7.29
N LEU A 53 -11.74 3.48 7.16
CA LEU A 53 -12.22 2.65 6.06
C LEU A 53 -13.67 2.27 6.33
N THR A 54 -14.48 2.33 5.28
CA THR A 54 -15.87 1.92 5.30
C THR A 54 -15.94 0.40 5.19
N TYR A 55 -16.93 -0.21 5.84
CA TYR A 55 -17.18 -1.66 5.72
C TYR A 55 -17.68 -2.04 4.32
N GLU A 56 -17.50 -3.30 3.96
CA GLU A 56 -17.94 -3.88 2.68
C GLU A 56 -17.47 -3.08 1.45
N THR A 57 -16.32 -2.42 1.56
CA THR A 57 -15.79 -1.51 0.54
C THR A 57 -14.47 -2.05 -0.02
N VAL A 58 -14.30 -1.91 -1.33
CA VAL A 58 -13.07 -2.31 -2.05
C VAL A 58 -12.08 -1.15 -2.02
N TYR A 59 -10.85 -1.47 -1.63
CA TYR A 59 -9.72 -0.57 -1.61
C TYR A 59 -8.56 -1.14 -2.41
N VAL A 60 -7.70 -0.25 -2.88
CA VAL A 60 -6.53 -0.57 -3.70
C VAL A 60 -5.32 0.16 -3.11
N ILE A 61 -4.29 -0.60 -2.77
CA ILE A 61 -2.96 -0.03 -2.53
C ILE A 61 -2.26 0.06 -3.88
N VAL A 62 -1.95 1.28 -4.30
CA VAL A 62 -1.22 1.56 -5.53
C VAL A 62 0.15 2.14 -5.21
N GLY A 63 1.10 2.00 -6.12
CA GLY A 63 2.40 2.63 -5.95
C GLY A 63 3.39 2.27 -7.03
N LYS A 64 4.54 2.95 -7.00
CA LYS A 64 5.68 2.63 -7.84
C LYS A 64 6.93 2.65 -6.98
N VAL A 65 7.70 1.57 -7.06
CA VAL A 65 8.95 1.43 -6.34
C VAL A 65 10.09 1.09 -7.30
N SER A 66 11.29 1.49 -6.91
CA SER A 66 12.52 1.26 -7.65
C SER A 66 13.66 0.88 -6.72
N THR A 67 14.48 -0.05 -7.17
CA THR A 67 15.77 -0.40 -6.56
C THR A 67 16.85 0.60 -6.98
N THR A 68 17.98 0.60 -6.27
CA THR A 68 19.15 1.43 -6.63
C THR A 68 19.73 1.10 -8.01
N ASP A 69 19.56 -0.13 -8.49
CA ASP A 69 20.00 -0.55 -9.82
C ASP A 69 19.06 -0.12 -10.96
N GLY A 70 17.96 0.58 -10.63
CA GLY A 70 17.00 1.12 -11.60
C GLY A 70 15.90 0.15 -12.02
N THR A 71 15.78 -1.02 -11.38
CA THR A 71 14.64 -1.92 -11.59
C THR A 71 13.38 -1.31 -10.98
N GLU A 72 12.37 -1.04 -11.80
CA GLU A 72 11.08 -0.51 -11.36
C GLU A 72 10.03 -1.62 -11.23
N THR A 73 9.07 -1.45 -10.31
CA THR A 73 7.89 -2.30 -10.19
C THR A 73 6.69 -1.49 -9.73
N GLU A 74 5.56 -1.73 -10.39
CA GLU A 74 4.27 -1.18 -9.98
C GLU A 74 3.63 -2.07 -8.91
N ILE A 75 3.05 -1.43 -7.89
CA ILE A 75 2.30 -2.07 -6.82
C ILE A 75 0.82 -1.83 -7.12
N LYS A 76 0.05 -2.92 -7.15
CA LYS A 76 -1.41 -2.87 -7.20
C LYS A 76 -1.97 -4.04 -6.39
N ILE A 77 -2.49 -3.72 -5.21
CA ILE A 77 -3.03 -4.71 -4.26
C ILE A 77 -4.48 -4.33 -3.98
N THR A 78 -5.42 -5.18 -4.40
CA THR A 78 -6.84 -4.99 -4.13
C THR A 78 -7.28 -5.81 -2.92
N PHE A 79 -8.03 -5.20 -2.02
CA PHE A 79 -8.63 -5.88 -0.87
C PHE A 79 -10.00 -5.29 -0.55
N SER A 80 -10.83 -6.05 0.17
CA SER A 80 -12.15 -5.61 0.63
C SER A 80 -12.23 -5.64 2.15
N THR A 81 -12.80 -4.60 2.76
CA THR A 81 -13.17 -4.64 4.18
C THR A 81 -14.35 -5.60 4.38
N LYS A 82 -14.34 -6.35 5.48
CA LYS A 82 -15.48 -7.20 5.84
C LYS A 82 -16.60 -6.35 6.44
N GLY A 83 -17.83 -6.86 6.42
CA GLY A 83 -18.94 -6.26 7.17
C GLY A 83 -18.64 -6.16 8.67
N GLU A 84 -19.31 -5.23 9.34
CA GLU A 84 -19.28 -5.12 10.81
C GLU A 84 -19.76 -6.44 11.42
N ALA A 85 -18.98 -6.99 12.34
CA ALA A 85 -19.24 -8.29 12.99
C ALA A 85 -20.24 -8.17 14.14
#